data_AF-A0A382YJZ6-F1
#
_entry.id   AF-A0A382YJZ6-F1
#
_cell.length_a   1.000
_cell.length_b   1.000
_cell.length_c   1.000
_cell.angle_alpha   90.00
_cell.angle_beta   90.00
_cell.angle_gamma   90.00
#
_symmetry.space_group_name_H-M   'P 1'
#
loop_
_entity.id
_entity.type
_entity.pdbx_description
1 polymer ?
#
loop_
_entity_poly.entity_id
_entity_poly.type
_entity_poly.pdbx_seq_one_letter_code
_entity_poly.pdbx_strand_id
1 'polypeptide(L)' 'MSTKKQLRLERQKKRQEEVAKTRKAPVWIFILSIAGLLLAIMLFATFFGDNPEPPFPGATWSAAHGHWH' A
#
# COMPACT_ATOMS: atom_id res chain seq x y z
N MET A 1 15.44 45.71 22.17
CA MET A 1 15.65 45.56 20.71
C MET A 1 15.85 44.09 20.31
N SER A 2 14.79 43.28 20.13
CA SER A 2 14.93 41.90 19.58
C SER A 2 13.64 41.32 18.97
N THR A 3 12.57 42.10 18.85
CA THR A 3 11.22 41.59 18.54
C THR A 3 11.05 41.14 17.08
N LYS A 4 11.69 41.80 16.11
CA LYS A 4 11.51 41.48 14.68
C LYS A 4 12.15 40.15 14.26
N LYS A 5 13.30 39.79 14.85
CA LYS A 5 13.98 38.51 14.56
C LYS A 5 13.19 37.33 15.11
N GLN A 6 12.67 37.41 16.33
CA GLN A 6 11.86 36.36 16.95
C GLN A 6 10.57 36.09 16.17
N LEU A 7 9.85 37.15 15.78
CA LEU A 7 8.63 37.04 14.96
C LEU A 7 8.89 36.36 13.60
N ARG A 8 10.04 36.62 12.99
CA ARG A 8 10.41 35.98 11.72
C ARG A 8 10.73 34.50 11.89
N LEU A 9 11.35 34.14 13.01
CA LEU A 9 11.72 32.78 13.37
C LEU A 9 10.48 31.93 13.71
N GLU A 10 9.50 32.50 14.42
CA GLU A 10 8.20 31.85 14.66
C GLU A 10 7.42 31.61 13.36
N ARG A 11 7.40 32.58 12.44
CA ARG A 11 6.75 32.40 11.13
C ARG A 11 7.45 31.31 10.30
N GLN A 12 8.78 31.21 10.38
CA GLN A 12 9.52 30.15 9.72
C GLN A 12 9.23 28.78 10.35
N LYS A 13 9.18 28.68 11.68
CA LYS A 13 8.80 27.46 12.38
C LYS A 13 7.39 27.01 12.04
N LYS A 14 6.39 27.90 12.04
CA LYS A 14 5.02 27.57 11.62
C LYS A 14 4.95 27.04 10.19
N ARG A 15 5.67 27.67 9.24
CA ARG A 15 5.76 27.15 7.86
C ARG A 15 6.45 25.79 7.81
N GLN A 16 7.52 25.59 8.57
CA GLN A 16 8.19 24.28 8.62
C GLN A 16 7.32 23.21 9.25
N GLU A 17 6.52 23.53 10.27
CA GLU A 17 5.55 22.61 10.86
C GLU A 17 4.42 22.28 9.89
N GLU A 18 3.88 23.25 9.15
CA GLU A 18 2.89 22.98 8.12
C GLU A 18 3.47 22.12 6.98
N VAL A 19 4.71 22.39 6.56
CA VAL A 19 5.42 21.57 5.57
C VAL A 19 5.75 20.17 6.11
N ALA A 20 6.12 20.05 7.38
CA ALA A 20 6.40 18.76 8.02
C ALA A 20 5.11 17.95 8.23
N LYS A 21 4.01 18.61 8.57
CA LYS A 21 2.68 18.01 8.72
C LYS A 21 2.13 17.49 7.38
N THR A 22 2.47 18.17 6.28
CA THR A 22 2.08 17.75 4.92
C THR A 22 3.04 16.71 4.32
N ARG A 23 4.31 16.68 4.74
CA ARG A 23 5.24 15.58 4.44
C ARG A 23 4.81 14.33 5.19
N LYS A 24 3.94 13.52 4.58
CA LYS A 24 3.71 12.15 5.06
C LYS A 24 5.06 11.44 5.15
N ALA A 25 5.32 10.77 6.28
CA ALA A 25 6.59 10.10 6.49
C ALA A 25 6.82 9.09 5.34
N PRO A 26 8.02 9.04 4.74
CA PRO A 26 8.30 8.17 3.59
C PRO A 26 7.97 6.69 3.85
N VAL A 27 8.02 6.27 5.13
CA VAL A 27 7.57 4.95 5.60
C VAL A 27 6.10 4.68 5.29
N TRP A 28 5.20 5.65 5.46
CA TRP A 28 3.77 5.47 5.14
C TRP A 28 3.53 5.29 3.66
N ILE A 29 4.27 6.00 2.81
CA ILE A 29 4.20 5.82 1.35
C ILE A 29 4.63 4.40 0.99
N PHE A 30 5.73 3.94 1.59
CA PHE A 30 6.23 2.58 1.39
C PHE A 30 5.21 1.52 1.84
N ILE A 31 4.65 1.64 3.04
CA ILE A 31 3.61 0.72 3.55
C ILE A 31 2.39 0.70 2.63
N LEU A 32 1.88 1.87 2.23
CA LEU A 32 0.73 1.97 1.34
C LEU A 32 1.02 1.38 -0.05
N SER A 33 2.24 1.53 -0.56
CA SER A 33 2.65 0.95 -1.83
C SER A 33 2.66 -0.58 -1.78
N ILE A 34 3.20 -1.18 -0.72
CA ILE A 34 3.18 -2.64 -0.52
C ILE A 34 1.76 -3.14 -0.34
N ALA A 35 0.96 -2.48 0.49
CA ALA A 35 -0.44 -2.86 0.69
C ALA A 35 -1.24 -2.82 -0.63
N GLY A 36 -1.03 -1.76 -1.43
CA GLY A 36 -1.64 -1.65 -2.76
C GLY A 36 -1.18 -2.74 -3.72
N LEU A 37 0.12 -3.08 -3.72
CA LEU A 37 0.67 -4.15 -4.56
C LEU A 37 0.08 -5.51 -4.20
N LEU A 38 -0.01 -5.84 -2.90
CA LEU A 38 -0.60 -7.10 -2.44
C LEU A 38 -2.08 -7.20 -2.83
N LEU A 39 -2.84 -6.11 -2.66
CA LEU A 39 -4.23 -6.04 -3.11
C LEU A 39 -4.35 -6.24 -4.62
N ALA A 40 -3.48 -5.62 -5.42
CA ALA A 40 -3.47 -5.78 -6.87
C ALA A 40 -3.18 -7.23 -7.29
N ILE A 41 -2.20 -7.89 -6.66
CA ILE A 41 -1.87 -9.30 -6.91
C ILE A 41 -3.05 -10.20 -6.56
N MET A 42 -3.69 -9.97 -5.40
CA MET A 42 -4.85 -10.74 -4.98
C MET A 42 -6.01 -10.60 -5.97
N LEU A 43 -6.33 -9.37 -6.38
CA LEU A 43 -7.37 -9.11 -7.39
C LEU A 43 -7.00 -9.79 -8.72
N PHE A 44 -5.76 -9.65 -9.17
CA PHE A 44 -5.29 -10.30 -10.39
C PHE A 44 -5.48 -11.82 -10.34
N ALA A 45 -5.07 -12.48 -9.26
CA ALA A 45 -5.26 -13.92 -9.10
C ALA A 45 -6.74 -14.32 -9.08
N THR A 46 -7.64 -13.49 -8.52
CA THR A 46 -9.08 -13.81 -8.50
C THR A 46 -9.77 -13.63 -9.85
N PHE A 47 -9.34 -12.66 -10.66
CA PHE A 47 -10.00 -12.34 -11.94
C PHE A 47 -9.33 -13.00 -13.16
N PHE A 48 -8.03 -13.27 -13.08
CA PHE A 48 -7.19 -13.78 -14.17
C PHE A 48 -6.41 -15.03 -13.80
N GLY A 49 -6.62 -15.59 -12.60
CA GLY A 49 -6.04 -16.87 -12.24
C GLY A 49 -6.67 -17.97 -13.08
N ASP A 50 -5.86 -18.62 -13.93
CA ASP A 50 -6.28 -19.80 -14.67
C ASP A 50 -6.71 -20.87 -13.67
N ASN A 51 -8.01 -21.17 -13.61
CA ASN A 51 -8.45 -22.41 -13.00
C ASN A 51 -7.97 -23.51 -13.94
N PRO A 52 -7.06 -24.41 -13.50
CA PRO A 52 -6.58 -25.48 -14.36
C PRO A 52 -7.80 -26.28 -14.83
N GLU A 53 -7.87 -26.67 -16.09
CA GLU A 53 -8.97 -27.54 -16.52
C GLU A 53 -8.85 -28.91 -15.82
N PRO A 54 -9.98 -29.58 -15.51
CA PRO A 54 -9.94 -30.90 -14.91
C PRO A 54 -9.21 -31.88 -15.85
N PRO A 55 -8.22 -32.64 -15.36
CA PRO A 55 -7.45 -33.56 -16.19
C PRO A 55 -8.27 -34.74 -16.73
N PHE A 56 -9.40 -35.06 -16.10
CA PHE A 56 -10.33 -36.10 -16.54
C PHE A 56 -11.78 -35.80 -16.09
N PRO A 57 -12.79 -36.36 -16.77
CA PRO A 57 -14.19 -36.20 -16.39
C PRO A 57 -14.45 -36.69 -14.96
N GLY A 58 -15.06 -35.84 -14.13
CA GLY A 58 -15.34 -36.15 -12.72
C GLY A 58 -14.21 -35.78 -11.76
N ALA A 59 -13.07 -35.28 -12.24
CA ALA A 59 -12.03 -34.72 -11.37
C ALA A 59 -12.60 -33.52 -10.60
N THR A 60 -12.25 -33.41 -9.32
CA THR A 60 -12.69 -32.28 -8.47
C THR A 60 -11.49 -31.51 -7.94
N TRP A 61 -11.55 -30.18 -8.04
CA TRP A 61 -10.48 -29.32 -7.52
C TRP A 61 -10.52 -29.30 -6.00
N SER A 62 -9.45 -29.73 -5.35
CA SER A 62 -9.29 -29.53 -3.92
C SER A 62 -8.55 -28.22 -3.65
N ALA A 63 -9.29 -27.19 -3.21
CA ALA A 63 -8.69 -25.93 -2.78
C ALA A 63 -7.73 -26.12 -1.57
N ALA A 64 -7.93 -27.17 -0.75
CA ALA A 64 -7.09 -27.47 0.39
C ALA A 64 -5.72 -28.03 -0.01
N HIS A 65 -5.66 -28.81 -1.10
CA HIS A 65 -4.41 -29.46 -1.54
C HIS A 65 -3.79 -28.84 -2.80
N GLY A 66 -4.49 -27.89 -3.44
CA GLY A 66 -4.00 -27.21 -4.63
C GLY A 66 -3.78 -28.13 -5.84
N HIS A 67 -4.50 -29.25 -5.91
CA HIS A 67 -4.47 -30.17 -7.05
C HIS A 67 -5.83 -30.85 -7.27
N TRP A 68 -5.98 -31.41 -8.47
CA TRP A 68 -7.13 -32.23 -8.86
C TRP A 68 -7.09 -33.59 -8.16
N HIS A 69 -8.22 -33.99 -7.58
CA HIS A 69 -8.49 -35.36 -7.15
C HIS A 69 -9.32 -36.11 -8.19
#